data_AF-A0A7Y4YU39-F1
#
_entry.id   AF-A0A7Y4YU39-F1
#
_cell.length_a   1.000
_cell.length_b   1.000
_cell.length_c   1.000
_cell.angle_alpha   90.00
_cell.angle_beta   90.00
_cell.angle_gamma   90.00
#
_symmetry.space_group_name_H-M   'P 1'
#
loop_
_entity.id
_entity.type
_entity.pdbx_description
1 polymer ?
#
loop_
_entity_poly.entity_id
_entity_poly.type
_entity_poly.pdbx_seq_one_letter_code
_entity_poly.pdbx_strand_id
1 'polypeptide(L)' 'MQLYGSEAGNMALKMMSRGGVYLGGGIAPKILSRLQNGIFLKAFFNKGRMRPLLEVMPVKVILNDKAALYGAALFAARG' A
#
# COMPACT_ATOMS: atom_id res chain seq x y z
N MET A 1 -9.14 -10.59 0.62
CA MET A 1 -8.68 -9.37 -0.09
C MET A 1 -9.42 -8.12 0.36
N GLN A 2 -10.74 -8.20 0.61
CA GLN A 2 -11.55 -7.07 1.08
C GLN A 2 -11.03 -6.42 2.38
N LEU A 3 -10.74 -7.21 3.43
CA LEU A 3 -10.20 -6.65 4.68
C LEU A 3 -8.90 -5.87 4.46
N TYR A 4 -7.97 -6.45 3.70
CA TYR A 4 -6.68 -5.82 3.43
C TYR A 4 -6.83 -4.52 2.62
N GLY A 5 -7.70 -4.50 1.60
CA GLY A 5 -8.03 -3.26 0.90
C GLY A 5 -8.68 -2.21 1.80
N SER A 6 -9.66 -2.62 2.61
CA SER A 6 -10.36 -1.72 3.52
C SER A 6 -9.41 -1.08 4.55
N GLU A 7 -8.48 -1.86 5.11
CA GLU A 7 -7.53 -1.34 6.09
C GLU A 7 -6.45 -0.47 5.45
N ALA A 8 -5.95 -0.83 4.27
CA ALA A 8 -5.05 0.03 3.50
C ALA A 8 -5.71 1.38 3.20
N GLY A 9 -7.00 1.40 2.84
CA GLY A 9 -7.76 2.64 2.63
C GLY A 9 -7.96 3.45 3.90
N ASN A 10 -8.18 2.79 5.05
CA ASN A 10 -8.25 3.47 6.35
C ASN A 10 -6.92 4.17 6.67
N MET A 11 -5.80 3.46 6.51
CA MET A 11 -4.47 3.99 6.81
C MET A 11 -4.09 5.15 5.87
N ALA A 12 -4.43 5.03 4.58
CA ALA A 12 -4.20 6.08 3.60
C ALA A 12 -4.89 7.40 3.98
N LEU A 13 -6.12 7.33 4.49
CA LEU A 13 -6.87 8.49 4.99
C LEU A 13 -6.32 9.02 6.31
N LYS A 14 -6.04 8.14 7.29
CA LYS A 14 -5.46 8.53 8.59
C LYS A 14 -4.16 9.30 8.44
N MET A 15 -3.32 8.90 7.49
CA MET A 15 -1.99 9.47 7.27
C MET A 15 -1.97 10.52 6.14
N MET A 16 -3.11 10.80 5.50
CA MET A 16 -3.19 11.66 4.30
C MET A 16 -2.08 11.34 3.28
N SER A 17 -1.99 10.07 2.87
CA SER A 17 -0.88 9.49 2.10
C SER A 17 -0.83 9.96 0.63
N ARG A 18 -0.71 11.27 0.39
CA ARG A 18 -0.68 11.89 -0.96
C ARG A 18 0.52 11.42 -1.79
N GLY A 19 1.64 11.07 -1.16
CA GLY A 19 2.79 10.45 -1.82
C GLY A 19 2.58 8.99 -2.23
N GLY A 20 1.47 8.39 -1.81
CA GLY A 20 1.07 7.03 -2.12
C GLY A 20 1.13 6.06 -0.95
N VAL A 21 0.54 4.89 -1.18
CA VAL A 21 0.53 3.73 -0.30
C VAL A 21 1.41 2.65 -0.92
N TYR A 22 2.41 2.20 -0.17
CA TYR A 22 3.33 1.14 -0.61
C TYR A 22 3.07 -0.13 0.19
N LEU A 23 2.60 -1.18 -0.49
CA LEU A 23 2.39 -2.50 0.07
C LEU A 23 3.73 -3.25 0.05
N GLY A 24 4.36 -3.34 1.22
CA GLY A 24 5.60 -4.08 1.44
C GLY A 24 5.40 -5.40 2.18
N GLY A 25 6.52 -6.02 2.56
CA GLY A 25 6.55 -7.30 3.27
C GLY A 25 6.51 -8.50 2.33
N GLY A 26 6.98 -9.66 2.80
CA GLY A 26 7.17 -10.84 1.96
C GLY A 26 5.89 -11.47 1.39
N ILE A 27 4.71 -11.10 1.90
CA ILE A 27 3.42 -11.63 1.45
C ILE A 27 2.91 -10.88 0.21
N ALA A 28 2.99 -9.55 0.19
CA ALA A 28 2.36 -8.74 -0.86
C ALA A 28 2.84 -9.09 -2.29
N PRO A 29 4.15 -9.31 -2.56
CA PRO A 29 4.61 -9.78 -3.86
C PRO A 29 4.11 -11.19 -4.21
N LYS A 30 4.02 -12.10 -3.22
CA LYS A 30 3.59 -13.50 -3.44
C LYS A 30 2.12 -13.61 -3.81
N ILE A 31 1.30 -12.64 -3.41
CA ILE A 31 -0.14 -12.60 -3.72
C ILE A 31 -0.48 -11.56 -4.78
N LEU A 32 0.49 -11.10 -5.59
CA LEU A 32 0.32 -10.01 -6.54
C LEU A 32 -0.88 -10.22 -7.49
N SER A 33 -1.06 -11.43 -8.02
CA SER A 33 -2.21 -11.76 -8.86
C SER A 33 -3.54 -11.50 -8.14
N ARG A 34 -3.65 -11.86 -6.85
CA ARG A 34 -4.85 -11.60 -6.03
C ARG A 34 -5.05 -10.11 -5.73
N LEU A 35 -3.97 -9.32 -5.64
CA LEU A 35 -4.04 -7.86 -5.51
C LEU A 35 -4.59 -7.22 -6.79
N GLN A 36 -4.19 -7.74 -7.95
CA GLN A 36 -4.55 -7.22 -9.27
C GLN A 36 -5.97 -7.59 -9.72
N ASN A 37 -6.60 -8.60 -9.11
CA ASN A 37 -7.99 -9.02 -9.40
C ASN A 37 -9.08 -7.99 -9.02
N GLY A 38 -8.73 -6.74 -8.70
CA GLY A 38 -9.66 -5.62 -8.47
C GLY A 38 -10.36 -5.61 -7.11
N ILE A 39 -10.50 -6.75 -6.41
CA ILE A 39 -11.17 -6.83 -5.10
C ILE A 39 -10.47 -5.96 -4.06
N PHE A 40 -9.13 -5.88 -4.09
CA PHE A 40 -8.36 -5.02 -3.21
C PHE A 40 -8.72 -3.54 -3.39
N LEU A 41 -8.59 -3.03 -4.63
CA LEU A 41 -8.84 -1.63 -4.94
C LEU A 41 -10.31 -1.25 -4.72
N LYS A 42 -11.25 -2.14 -5.04
CA LYS A 42 -12.67 -1.93 -4.73
C LYS A 42 -12.91 -1.71 -3.24
N ALA A 43 -12.26 -2.50 -2.37
CA ALA A 43 -12.37 -2.33 -0.92
C ALA A 43 -11.59 -1.11 -0.41
N PHE A 44 -10.43 -0.80 -1.01
CA PHE A 44 -9.63 0.39 -0.72
C PHE A 44 -10.45 1.67 -0.94
N PHE A 45 -11.09 1.80 -2.10
CA PHE A 45 -11.92 2.96 -2.45
C PHE A 45 -13.29 2.99 -1.77
N ASN A 46 -13.69 1.94 -1.05
CA ASN A 46 -14.99 1.88 -0.39
C ASN A 46 -15.02 2.70 0.92
N LYS A 47 -14.92 4.03 0.79
CA LYS A 47 -14.93 5.01 1.90
C LYS A 47 -15.95 6.14 1.69
N GLY A 48 -17.04 5.87 0.97
CA GLY A 48 -18.13 6.81 0.73
C GLY A 48 -17.63 8.17 0.22
N ARG A 49 -18.00 9.25 0.90
CA ARG A 49 -17.60 10.64 0.56
C ARG A 49 -16.08 10.88 0.51
N MET A 50 -15.28 10.02 1.13
CA MET A 50 -13.82 10.14 1.14
C MET A 50 -13.16 9.46 -0.05
N ARG A 51 -13.93 8.74 -0.88
CA ARG A 51 -13.41 8.05 -2.08
C ARG A 51 -12.59 8.96 -3.01
N PRO A 52 -13.00 10.21 -3.34
CA PRO A 52 -12.21 11.06 -4.22
C PRO A 52 -10.80 11.38 -3.67
N LEU A 53 -10.65 11.42 -2.34
CA LEU A 53 -9.34 11.61 -1.71
C LEU A 53 -8.42 10.41 -1.91
N LEU A 54 -8.99 9.20 -1.94
CA LEU A 54 -8.23 7.97 -2.16
C LEU A 54 -7.89 7.74 -3.62
N GLU A 55 -8.74 8.17 -4.56
CA GLU A 55 -8.52 7.99 -6.00
C GLU A 55 -7.28 8.73 -6.51
N VAL A 56 -6.86 9.80 -5.83
CA VAL A 56 -5.62 10.54 -6.15
C VAL A 56 -4.37 9.96 -5.47
N MET A 57 -4.52 8.97 -4.58
CA MET A 57 -3.39 8.35 -3.86
C MET A 57 -2.92 7.10 -4.61
N PRO A 58 -1.68 7.06 -5.14
CA PRO A 58 -1.20 5.89 -5.84
C PRO A 58 -0.99 4.72 -4.87
N VAL A 59 -1.43 3.52 -5.25
CA VAL A 59 -1.13 2.29 -4.51
C VAL A 59 -0.11 1.46 -5.30
N LYS A 60 1.00 1.10 -4.67
CA LYS A 60 2.10 0.35 -5.31
C LYS A 60 2.49 -0.85 -4.46
N VAL A 61 2.94 -1.92 -5.09
CA VAL A 61 3.52 -3.09 -4.41
C VAL A 61 5.03 -3.01 -4.53
N ILE A 62 5.76 -3.17 -3.42
CA ILE A 62 7.22 -3.21 -3.44
C ILE A 62 7.64 -4.61 -3.90
N LEU A 63 8.18 -4.71 -5.11
CA LEU A 63 8.64 -5.98 -5.69
C LEU A 63 10.11 -6.29 -5.42
N ASN A 64 10.88 -5.30 -4.96
CA ASN A 64 12.29 -5.48 -4.64
C ASN A 64 12.44 -6.19 -3.29
N ASP A 65 12.92 -7.42 -3.32
CA ASP A 65 13.16 -8.28 -2.15
C ASP A 65 14.22 -7.72 -1.19
N LYS A 66 15.16 -6.93 -1.70
CA LYS A 66 16.21 -6.26 -0.92
C LYS A 66 15.77 -4.91 -0.35
N ALA A 67 14.54 -4.45 -0.58
CA ALA A 67 14.07 -3.14 -0.11
C ALA A 67 14.25 -2.94 1.41
N ALA A 68 14.02 -3.98 2.21
CA ALA A 68 14.24 -3.93 3.66
C ALA A 68 15.72 -3.77 4.03
N LEU A 69 16.62 -4.48 3.32
CA LEU A 69 18.07 -4.38 3.51
C LEU A 69 18.58 -2.99 3.12
N TYR A 70 18.09 -2.42 2.01
CA TYR A 70 18.46 -1.05 1.62
C TYR A 70 17.98 -0.01 2.62
N GLY A 71 16.77 -0.17 3.16
CA GLY A 71 16.28 0.70 4.23
C GLY A 71 17.16 0.66 5.48
N ALA A 72 17.57 -0.55 5.90
CA ALA A 72 18.47 -0.73 7.03
C ALA A 72 19.87 -0.14 6.78
N ALA A 73 20.45 -0.39 5.61
CA ALA A 73 21.75 0.16 5.22
C ALA A 73 21.73 1.71 5.18
N LEU A 74 20.68 2.30 4.61
CA LEU A 74 20.49 3.74 4.57
C LEU A 74 20.33 4.35 5.96
N PHE A 75 19.60 3.68 6.86
CA PHE A 75 19.45 4.12 8.24
C PHE A 75 20.79 4.07 8.99
N ALA A 76 21.54 2.97 8.85
CA ALA A 76 22.86 2.82 9.46
C ALA A 76 23.88 3.85 8.96
N ALA A 77 23.88 4.18 7.65
CA ALA A 77 24.78 5.17 7.06
C ALA A 77 24.44 6.63 7.41
N ARG A 78 23.31 6.88 8.07
CA ARG A 78 22.86 8.21 8.51
C ARG A 78 23.18 8.49 9.99
N GLY A 79 23.61 7.48 10.74
CA GLY A 79 24.14 7.62 12.10
C GLY A 79 25.65 7.77 12.08
#